data_AF-A0A1X2CWT2-F1
#
_entry.id   AF-A0A1X2CWT2-F1
#
_cell.length_a   1.000
_cell.length_b   1.000
_cell.length_c   1.000
_cell.angle_alpha   90.00
_cell.angle_beta   90.00
_cell.angle_gamma   90.00
#
_symmetry.space_group_name_H-M   'P 1'
#
loop_
_entity.id
_entity.type
_entity.pdbx_description
1 polymer ?
#
loop_
_entity_poly.entity_id
_entity_poly.type
_entity_poly.pdbx_seq_one_letter_code
_entity_poly.pdbx_strand_id
1 'polypeptide(L)'
;MTPTGPGELTRHELDRIAWKFLGSRFAECLYADWPIDRRVDAYLLHHGLTNIMNDGTVYDALLESVMDNIGPALRKGVLAQP
;
A
#
# COMPACT_ATOMS: atom_id res chain seq x y z
N MET A 1 -3.48 23.85 -10.88
CA MET A 1 -3.20 22.42 -10.62
C MET A 1 -1.84 22.15 -11.25
N THR A 2 -0.79 22.15 -10.44
CA THR A 2 0.60 22.06 -10.92
C THR A 2 0.95 20.59 -11.15
N PRO A 3 1.63 20.20 -12.26
CA PRO A 3 2.03 18.82 -12.47
C PRO A 3 3.15 18.48 -11.46
N THR A 4 2.92 17.45 -10.64
CA THR A 4 3.94 16.87 -9.77
C THR A 4 5.15 16.48 -10.62
N GLY A 5 6.32 17.03 -10.27
CA GLY A 5 7.57 16.68 -10.93
C GLY A 5 7.87 15.17 -10.80
N PRO A 6 8.58 14.58 -11.77
CA PRO A 6 8.92 13.17 -11.76
C PRO A 6 10.01 12.92 -10.71
N GLY A 7 9.64 12.64 -9.46
CA GLY A 7 10.65 12.27 -8.47
C GLY A 7 10.17 12.05 -7.04
N GLU A 8 9.10 12.72 -6.62
CA GLU A 8 8.64 12.64 -5.22
C GLU A 8 7.21 12.11 -5.19
N LEU A 9 7.04 10.88 -4.71
CA LEU A 9 5.71 10.29 -4.52
C LEU A 9 4.98 11.11 -3.47
N THR A 10 3.90 11.78 -3.91
CA THR A 10 3.07 12.57 -3.01
C THR A 10 2.29 11.65 -2.07
N ARG A 11 1.91 12.16 -0.90
CA ARG A 11 1.05 11.41 0.05
C ARG A 11 -0.25 10.93 -0.60
N HIS A 12 -0.80 11.67 -1.57
CA HIS A 12 -1.95 11.24 -2.36
C HIS A 12 -1.67 10.04 -3.27
N GLU A 13 -0.46 9.92 -3.83
CA GLU A 13 -0.08 8.76 -4.63
C GLU A 13 0.15 7.52 -3.76
N LEU A 14 0.78 7.71 -2.60
CA LEU A 14 0.94 6.65 -1.60
C LEU A 14 -0.42 6.13 -1.12
N ASP A 15 -1.37 7.03 -0.85
CA ASP A 15 -2.74 6.66 -0.51
C ASP A 15 -3.39 5.80 -1.60
N ARG A 16 -3.28 6.21 -2.87
CA ARG A 16 -3.78 5.42 -4.00
C ARG A 16 -3.13 4.04 -4.09
N ILE A 17 -1.84 3.93 -3.77
CA ILE A 17 -1.11 2.65 -3.74
C ILE A 17 -1.60 1.79 -2.58
N ALA A 18 -1.80 2.38 -1.39
CA ALA A 18 -2.34 1.70 -0.22
C ALA A 18 -3.74 1.13 -0.50
N TRP A 19 -4.64 1.92 -1.10
CA TRP A 19 -5.98 1.43 -1.50
C TRP A 19 -5.91 0.26 -2.49
N LYS A 20 -4.99 0.30 -3.45
CA LYS A 20 -4.77 -0.82 -4.38
C LYS A 20 -4.25 -2.07 -3.69
N PHE A 21 -3.32 -1.91 -2.75
CA PHE A 21 -2.81 -3.01 -1.93
C PHE A 21 -3.95 -3.65 -1.13
N LEU A 22 -4.77 -2.85 -0.44
CA LEU A 22 -5.88 -3.33 0.40
C LEU A 22 -6.98 -4.05 -0.40
N GLY A 23 -7.17 -3.70 -1.68
CA GLY A 23 -8.08 -4.38 -2.59
C GLY A 23 -7.44 -5.52 -3.39
N SER A 24 -6.18 -5.88 -3.10
CA SER A 24 -5.46 -6.93 -3.81
C SER A 24 -5.44 -8.22 -3.02
N ARG A 25 -5.12 -9.32 -3.72
CA ARG A 25 -4.91 -10.64 -3.10
C ARG A 25 -3.88 -10.65 -1.97
N PHE A 26 -2.96 -9.69 -1.94
CA PHE A 26 -1.91 -9.60 -0.93
C PHE A 26 -2.44 -9.16 0.43
N ALA A 27 -3.63 -8.54 0.47
CA ALA A 27 -4.30 -8.17 1.70
C ALA A 27 -5.32 -9.23 2.17
N GLU A 28 -5.52 -10.31 1.38
CA GLU A 28 -6.46 -11.39 1.70
C GLU A 28 -5.90 -12.42 2.69
N CYS A 29 -6.78 -13.32 3.14
CA CYS A 29 -6.48 -14.39 4.08
C CYS A 29 -5.37 -15.34 3.63
N LEU A 30 -5.10 -15.44 2.31
CA LEU A 30 -4.01 -16.26 1.78
C LEU A 30 -2.65 -15.86 2.37
N TYR A 31 -2.50 -14.59 2.73
CA TYR A 31 -1.28 -14.06 3.35
C TYR A 31 -1.48 -13.71 4.83
N ALA A 32 -2.57 -14.17 5.47
CA ALA A 32 -2.90 -13.86 6.87
C ALA A 32 -1.77 -14.17 7.86
N ASP A 33 -0.96 -15.18 7.57
CA ASP A 33 0.17 -15.61 8.40
C ASP A 33 1.37 -14.65 8.32
N TRP A 34 1.39 -13.74 7.34
CA TRP A 34 2.50 -12.81 7.14
C TRP A 34 2.21 -11.49 7.85
N PRO A 35 3.23 -10.84 8.44
CA PRO A 35 3.07 -9.48 8.92
C PRO A 35 2.80 -8.54 7.75
N ILE A 36 2.11 -7.43 8.02
CA ILE A 36 1.59 -6.51 7.01
C ILE A 36 2.69 -5.89 6.14
N ASP A 37 3.84 -5.55 6.73
CA ASP A 37 5.05 -5.08 6.03
C ASP A 37 5.46 -6.09 4.94
N ARG A 38 5.62 -7.36 5.32
CA ARG A 38 5.95 -8.42 4.37
C ARG A 38 4.89 -8.62 3.27
N ARG A 39 3.61 -8.37 3.54
CA ARG A 39 2.55 -8.40 2.50
C ARG A 39 2.69 -7.24 1.54
N VAL A 40 3.00 -6.05 2.06
CA VAL A 40 3.26 -4.85 1.26
C VAL A 40 4.50 -5.05 0.41
N ASP A 41 5.58 -5.60 0.95
CA ASP A 41 6.79 -5.96 0.19
C ASP A 41 6.48 -6.88 -0.99
N ALA A 42 5.70 -7.94 -0.76
CA ALA A 42 5.32 -8.88 -1.81
C ALA A 42 4.49 -8.20 -2.91
N TYR A 43 3.59 -7.30 -2.53
CA TYR A 43 2.81 -6.48 -3.46
C TYR A 43 3.70 -5.54 -4.27
N LEU A 44 4.59 -4.78 -3.62
CA LEU A 44 5.50 -3.84 -4.28
C LEU A 44 6.42 -4.57 -5.27
N LEU A 45 6.99 -5.70 -4.85
CA LEU A 45 7.83 -6.54 -5.70
C LEU A 45 7.06 -7.08 -6.91
N HIS A 46 5.82 -7.54 -6.70
CA HIS A 46 4.98 -8.05 -7.79
C HIS A 46 4.62 -6.98 -8.82
N HIS A 47 4.49 -5.72 -8.39
CA HIS A 47 4.15 -4.59 -9.25
C HIS A 47 5.38 -3.78 -9.74
N GLY A 48 6.60 -4.22 -9.43
CA GLY A 48 7.83 -3.55 -9.86
C GLY A 48 8.07 -2.19 -9.19
N LEU A 49 7.44 -1.93 -8.04
CA LEU A 49 7.53 -0.68 -7.29
C LEU A 49 8.75 -0.68 -6.34
N THR A 50 9.90 -1.14 -6.84
CA THR A 50 11.14 -1.28 -6.05
C THR A 50 11.73 0.06 -5.65
N ASN A 51 11.38 1.14 -6.35
CA ASN A 51 11.75 2.51 -5.96
C ASN A 51 11.18 2.88 -4.59
N ILE A 52 9.97 2.39 -4.24
CA ILE A 52 9.36 2.60 -2.92
C ILE A 52 10.10 1.79 -1.87
N MET A 53 10.45 0.54 -2.18
CA MET A 53 11.18 -0.34 -1.26
C MET A 53 12.59 0.19 -0.94
N ASN A 54 13.23 0.86 -1.89
CA ASN A 54 14.58 1.40 -1.75
C ASN A 54 14.64 2.74 -1.00
N ASP A 55 13.50 3.41 -0.81
CA ASP A 55 13.39 4.66 -0.06
C ASP A 55 12.63 4.41 1.24
N GLY A 56 13.36 4.30 2.34
CA GLY A 56 12.77 4.00 3.66
C GLY A 56 11.74 5.04 4.12
N THR A 57 11.90 6.31 3.76
CA THR A 57 10.92 7.35 4.13
C THR A 57 9.63 7.20 3.35
N VAL A 58 9.73 6.91 2.05
CA VAL A 58 8.55 6.65 1.21
C VAL A 58 7.87 5.34 1.59
N TYR A 59 8.65 4.32 1.94
CA TYR A 59 8.14 3.03 2.40
C TYR A 59 7.36 3.18 3.73
N ASP A 60 7.93 3.88 4.72
CA ASP A 60 7.26 4.13 5.99
C ASP A 60 5.97 4.93 5.79
N ALA A 61 6.00 5.98 4.95
CA ALA A 61 4.81 6.76 4.63
C ALA A 61 3.73 5.93 3.91
N LEU A 62 4.12 4.94 3.09
CA LEU A 62 3.18 4.00 2.48
C LEU A 62 2.56 3.08 3.55
N LEU A 63 3.37 2.54 4.47
CA LEU A 63 2.88 1.68 5.55
C LEU A 63 1.88 2.42 6.45
N GLU A 64 2.19 3.66 6.84
CA GLU A 64 1.24 4.52 7.56
C GLU A 64 -0.07 4.66 6.79
N SER A 65 0.00 4.96 5.49
CA SER A 65 -1.19 5.12 4.66
C SER A 65 -1.99 3.80 4.52
N VAL A 66 -1.33 2.65 4.48
CA VAL A 66 -2.00 1.35 4.54
C VAL A 66 -2.77 1.22 5.85
N MET A 67 -2.12 1.47 6.98
CA MET A 67 -2.74 1.36 8.31
C MET A 67 -3.94 2.29 8.48
N ASP A 68 -3.82 3.55 8.06
CA ASP A 68 -4.89 4.54 8.11
C ASP A 68 -6.11 4.12 7.28
N ASN A 69 -5.88 3.37 6.19
CA ASN A 69 -6.93 2.96 5.27
C ASN A 69 -7.53 1.57 5.54
N ILE A 70 -6.99 0.76 6.47
CA ILE A 70 -7.58 -0.56 6.80
C ILE A 70 -9.05 -0.43 7.24
N GLY A 71 -9.31 0.46 8.21
CA GLY A 71 -10.67 0.69 8.72
C GLY A 71 -11.64 1.17 7.63
N PRO A 72 -11.31 2.23 6.88
CA PRO A 72 -12.06 2.66 5.71
C PRO A 72 -12.27 1.58 4.65
N ALA A 73 -11.25 0.77 4.35
CA ALA A 73 -11.33 -0.29 3.34
C ALA A 73 -12.27 -1.42 3.75
N LEU A 74 -12.27 -1.81 5.03
CA LEU A 74 -13.24 -2.77 5.59
C LEU A 74 -14.67 -2.24 5.47
N ARG A 75 -14.91 -0.97 5.85
CA ARG A 75 -16.24 -0.35 5.78
C ARG A 75 -16.76 -0.23 4.35
N LYS A 76 -15.87 -0.08 3.37
CA LYS A 76 -16.21 -0.01 1.95
C LYS A 76 -16.28 -1.38 1.27
N GLY A 77 -15.96 -2.47 1.97
CA GLY A 77 -15.88 -3.82 1.39
C GLY A 77 -14.75 -4.00 0.37
N VAL A 78 -13.73 -3.13 0.40
CA VAL A 78 -12.54 -3.23 -0.45
C VAL A 78 -11.58 -4.27 0.09
N LEU A 79 -11.39 -4.27 1.42
CA LEU A 79 -10.63 -5.30 2.10
C LEU A 79 -11.56 -6.47 2.40
N ALA A 80 -11.22 -7.66 1.90
CA ALA A 80 -11.95 -8.88 2.22
C ALA A 80 -11.94 -9.09 3.74
N GLN A 81 -13.12 -9.28 4.33
CA GLN A 81 -13.21 -9.62 5.75
C GLN A 81 -12.67 -11.04 5.96
N PRO A 82 -11.83 -11.27 6.98
CA PRO A 82 -11.40 -12.61 7.33
C PRO A 82 -12.55 -13.51 7.76
#